data_AF-A0A9D6V0V8-F1
#
_entry.id   AF-A0A9D6V0V8-F1
#
_cell.length_a   1.000
_cell.length_b   1.000
_cell.length_c   1.000
_cell.angle_alpha   90.00
_cell.angle_beta   90.00
_cell.angle_gamma   90.00
#
_symmetry.space_group_name_H-M   'P 1'
#
loop_
_entity.id
_entity.type
_entity.pdbx_description
1 polymer ?
#
loop_
_entity_poly.entity_id
_entity_poly.type
_entity_poly.pdbx_seq_one_letter_code
_entity_poly.pdbx_strand_id
1 'polypeptide(L)'
;MKNSFPKLLTNGLWVVGNYYFNLYLVKGEQAAALIEVGVSAVVDSVTKQLDSLRVSPSFLVVTHPHSDHITGLAGLGEKYPQALVVAGEGAGEFLNHPKAAKGLTIEDRHMADFLTAQGIIPGRAP
;
A
#
# COMPACT_ATOMS: atom_id res chain seq x y z
N MET A 1 -0.56 -20.30 12.07
CA MET A 1 -0.53 -19.16 13.01
C MET A 1 -1.31 -18.03 12.37
N LYS A 2 -2.31 -17.43 13.04
CA LYS A 2 -2.99 -16.24 12.51
C LYS A 2 -1.99 -15.08 12.59
N ASN A 3 -1.53 -14.57 11.45
CA ASN A 3 -0.73 -13.35 11.45
C ASN A 3 -1.63 -12.19 11.88
N SER A 4 -1.35 -11.59 13.05
CA SER A 4 -2.06 -10.40 13.53
C SER A 4 -1.34 -9.15 13.03
N PHE A 5 -2.04 -8.34 12.23
CA PHE A 5 -1.58 -7.03 11.78
C PHE A 5 -2.49 -5.93 12.37
N PRO A 6 -1.97 -4.73 12.70
CA PRO A 6 -0.58 -4.33 12.57
C PRO A 6 0.34 -5.01 13.60
N LYS A 7 1.63 -5.18 13.28
CA LYS A 7 2.62 -5.79 14.18
C LYS A 7 3.82 -4.87 14.37
N LEU A 8 4.14 -4.55 15.62
CA LEU A 8 5.37 -3.83 15.98
C LEU A 8 6.58 -4.74 15.75
N LEU A 9 7.57 -4.26 14.99
CA LEU A 9 8.83 -4.98 14.75
C LEU A 9 9.92 -4.50 15.71
N THR A 10 10.05 -3.18 15.85
CA THR A 10 10.93 -2.51 16.81
C THR A 10 10.41 -1.09 17.05
N ASN A 11 11.03 -0.33 17.95
CA ASN A 11 10.60 1.04 18.25
C ASN A 11 10.47 1.89 16.98
N GLY A 12 9.26 2.44 16.77
CA GLY A 12 8.95 3.26 15.59
C GLY A 12 8.77 2.49 14.28
N LEU A 13 8.88 1.16 14.23
CA LEU A 13 8.73 0.36 13.01
C LEU A 13 7.64 -0.69 13.15
N TRP A 14 6.64 -0.63 12.29
CA TRP A 14 5.53 -1.57 12.22
C TRP A 14 5.43 -2.20 10.84
N VAL A 15 4.88 -3.41 10.78
CA VAL A 15 4.34 -3.98 9.56
C VAL A 15 2.81 -3.90 9.60
N VAL A 16 2.23 -3.43 8.50
CA VAL A 16 0.79 -3.35 8.23
C VAL A 16 0.46 -4.13 6.95
N GLY A 17 -0.82 -4.38 6.69
CA GLY A 17 -1.29 -5.17 5.55
C GLY A 17 -1.67 -6.59 5.95
N ASN A 18 -1.14 -7.58 5.24
CA ASN A 18 -1.44 -8.99 5.46
C ASN A 18 -0.24 -9.89 5.12
N TYR A 19 -0.41 -11.21 5.19
CA TYR A 19 0.68 -12.16 4.92
C TYR A 19 1.32 -12.01 3.53
N TYR A 20 0.52 -11.66 2.52
CA TYR A 20 0.96 -11.55 1.14
C TYR A 20 1.52 -10.15 0.82
N PHE A 21 0.93 -9.11 1.40
CA PHE A 21 1.31 -7.72 1.17
C PHE A 21 1.68 -7.04 2.48
N ASN A 22 2.99 -6.96 2.72
CA ASN A 22 3.56 -6.27 3.87
C ASN A 22 3.94 -4.85 3.46
N LEU A 23 3.36 -3.86 4.15
CA LEU A 23 3.79 -2.46 4.06
C LEU A 23 4.42 -2.10 5.40
N TYR A 24 5.41 -1.21 5.39
CA TYR A 24 6.15 -0.85 6.60
C TYR A 24 5.82 0.58 7.00
N LEU A 25 5.31 0.75 8.22
CA LEU A 25 5.13 2.06 8.80
C LEU A 25 6.36 2.42 9.64
N VAL A 26 7.08 3.46 9.21
CA VAL A 26 8.10 4.13 10.01
C VAL A 26 7.46 5.33 10.68
N LYS A 27 7.31 5.29 12.01
CA LYS A 27 6.70 6.34 12.83
C LYS A 27 7.79 7.06 13.65
N GLY A 28 8.07 8.30 13.28
CA GLY A 28 8.85 9.22 14.09
C GLY A 28 7.98 10.04 15.05
N GLU A 29 8.59 11.01 15.73
CA GLU A 29 7.88 11.92 16.64
C GLU A 29 7.07 12.99 15.91
N GLN A 30 7.57 13.46 14.76
CA GLN A 30 6.97 14.57 14.00
C GLN A 30 6.27 14.13 12.70
N ALA A 31 6.68 13.00 12.14
CA ALA A 31 6.18 12.52 10.86
C ALA A 31 6.20 10.99 10.81
N ALA A 32 5.44 10.43 9.87
CA ALA A 32 5.44 9.01 9.57
C ALA A 32 5.54 8.76 8.06
N ALA A 33 6.22 7.69 7.68
CA ALA A 33 6.31 7.23 6.31
C ALA A 33 5.71 5.83 6.20
N LEU A 34 4.85 5.63 5.21
CA LEU A 34 4.43 4.31 4.78
C LEU A 34 5.33 3.91 3.61
N ILE A 35 6.14 2.87 3.82
CA ILE A 35 7.01 2.28 2.79
C ILE A 35 6.24 1.13 2.16
N GLU A 36 6.19 1.15 0.82
CA GLU A 36 5.25 0.39 -0.01
C GLU A 36 3.81 0.91 0.07
N VAL A 37 3.08 0.73 -1.03
CA VAL A 37 1.64 1.06 -1.12
C VAL A 37 0.78 -0.10 -1.59
N GLY A 38 1.41 -1.22 -1.97
CA GLY A 38 0.75 -2.49 -2.26
C GLY A 38 -0.22 -2.43 -3.44
N VAL A 39 -1.25 -3.27 -3.36
CA VAL A 39 -2.36 -3.37 -4.32
C VAL A 39 -3.61 -2.63 -3.86
N SER A 40 -4.53 -2.31 -4.77
CA SER A 40 -5.79 -1.64 -4.43
C SER A 40 -6.58 -2.40 -3.36
N ALA A 41 -6.53 -3.73 -3.42
CA ALA A 41 -7.26 -4.64 -2.55
C ALA A 41 -6.88 -4.54 -1.07
N VAL A 42 -5.67 -4.06 -0.74
CA VAL A 42 -5.23 -3.98 0.67
C VAL A 42 -5.48 -2.62 1.31
N VAL A 43 -5.81 -1.59 0.52
CA VAL A 43 -5.86 -0.19 0.97
C VAL A 43 -6.78 0.00 2.19
N ASP A 44 -7.99 -0.58 2.18
CA ASP A 44 -8.93 -0.42 3.29
C ASP A 44 -8.47 -1.12 4.56
N SER A 45 -7.87 -2.30 4.43
CA SER A 45 -7.31 -3.02 5.57
C SER A 45 -6.11 -2.28 6.17
N VAL A 46 -5.21 -1.79 5.32
CA VAL A 46 -4.04 -0.98 5.73
C VAL A 46 -4.52 0.31 6.39
N THR A 47 -5.50 1.01 5.82
CA THR A 47 -6.08 2.23 6.39
C THR A 47 -6.65 1.98 7.77
N LYS A 48 -7.44 0.92 7.97
CA LYS A 48 -7.97 0.56 9.30
C LYS A 48 -6.85 0.26 10.30
N GLN A 49 -5.77 -0.38 9.86
CA GLN A 49 -4.62 -0.65 10.73
C GLN A 49 -3.89 0.64 11.11
N LEU A 50 -3.66 1.56 10.17
CA LEU A 50 -3.07 2.87 10.43
C LEU A 50 -3.96 3.73 11.38
N ASP A 51 -5.27 3.72 11.16
CA ASP A 51 -6.25 4.38 12.03
C ASP A 51 -6.19 3.79 13.46
N SER A 52 -6.03 2.47 13.61
CA SER A 52 -5.87 1.81 14.93
C SER A 52 -4.59 2.22 15.67
N LEU A 53 -3.54 2.59 14.92
CA LEU A 53 -2.29 3.14 15.45
C LEU A 53 -2.35 4.66 15.67
N ARG A 54 -3.47 5.29 15.27
CA ARG A 54 -3.69 6.75 15.26
C ARG A 54 -2.59 7.48 14.48
N VAL A 55 -2.25 6.97 13.30
CA VAL A 55 -1.20 7.53 12.43
C VAL A 55 -1.78 7.90 11.07
N SER A 56 -1.47 9.11 10.63
CA SER A 56 -1.62 9.55 9.25
C SER A 56 -0.22 9.72 8.64
N PRO A 57 0.17 8.93 7.62
CA PRO A 57 1.47 9.08 6.97
C PRO A 57 1.63 10.46 6.34
N SER A 58 2.81 11.06 6.53
CA SER A 58 3.25 12.27 5.82
C SER A 58 3.92 11.93 4.50
N PHE A 59 4.37 10.67 4.33
CA PHE A 59 5.03 10.19 3.13
C PHE A 59 4.44 8.84 2.71
N LEU A 60 4.20 8.67 1.42
CA LEU A 60 3.92 7.39 0.76
C LEU A 60 5.12 7.07 -0.13
N VAL A 61 5.95 6.12 0.28
CA VAL A 61 7.18 5.76 -0.42
C VAL A 61 6.92 4.53 -1.28
N VAL A 62 7.03 4.70 -2.59
CA VAL A 62 6.91 3.62 -3.57
C VAL A 62 8.30 3.14 -3.94
N THR A 63 8.58 1.86 -3.75
CA THR A 63 9.92 1.31 -3.99
C THR A 63 10.21 1.16 -5.48
N HIS A 64 9.23 0.65 -6.25
CA HIS A 64 9.31 0.50 -7.70
C HIS A 64 7.90 0.32 -8.31
N PRO A 65 7.71 0.60 -9.61
CA PRO A 65 6.38 0.72 -10.20
C PRO A 65 5.80 -0.60 -10.75
N HIS A 66 5.96 -1.72 -10.05
CA HIS A 66 5.24 -2.95 -10.38
C HIS A 66 3.85 -2.99 -9.74
N SER A 67 2.94 -3.80 -10.29
CA SER A 67 1.53 -3.81 -9.88
C SER A 67 1.34 -4.09 -8.38
N ASP A 68 2.10 -5.03 -7.84
CA ASP A 68 2.10 -5.44 -6.44
C ASP A 68 2.64 -4.39 -5.46
N HIS A 69 3.17 -3.30 -5.99
CA HIS A 69 3.83 -2.24 -5.23
C HIS A 69 3.21 -0.85 -5.39
N ILE A 70 2.41 -0.61 -6.44
CA ILE A 70 1.97 0.75 -6.80
C ILE A 70 0.46 0.94 -6.96
N THR A 71 -0.31 -0.12 -7.17
CA THR A 71 -1.74 0.02 -7.53
C THR A 71 -2.63 0.40 -6.34
N GLY A 72 -2.14 0.21 -5.11
CA GLY A 72 -2.75 0.78 -3.90
C GLY A 72 -2.53 2.29 -3.74
N LEU A 73 -1.63 2.92 -4.53
CA LEU A 73 -1.27 4.34 -4.40
C LEU A 73 -2.47 5.27 -4.56
N ALA A 74 -3.31 5.04 -5.57
CA ALA A 74 -4.47 5.90 -5.83
C ALA A 74 -5.38 5.96 -4.60
N GLY A 75 -5.71 4.79 -4.05
CA GLY A 75 -6.56 4.69 -2.88
C GLY A 75 -5.96 5.27 -1.60
N LEU A 76 -4.66 5.11 -1.39
CA LEU A 76 -3.95 5.71 -0.26
C LEU A 76 -3.79 7.22 -0.41
N GLY A 77 -3.57 7.71 -1.63
CA GLY A 77 -3.49 9.13 -1.95
C GLY A 77 -4.81 9.86 -1.71
N GLU A 78 -5.94 9.23 -2.03
CA GLU A 78 -7.28 9.76 -1.69
C GLU A 78 -7.50 9.87 -0.18
N LYS A 79 -7.07 8.86 0.59
CA LYS A 79 -7.19 8.84 2.06
C LYS A 79 -6.23 9.83 2.73
N TYR A 80 -5.02 10.01 2.19
CA TYR A 80 -3.97 10.85 2.74
C TYR A 80 -3.52 11.93 1.72
N PRO A 81 -4.39 12.88 1.36
CA PRO A 81 -4.14 13.84 0.27
C PRO A 81 -3.00 14.82 0.56
N GLN A 82 -2.56 14.92 1.82
CA GLN A 82 -1.43 15.75 2.25
C GLN A 82 -0.11 14.98 2.31
N ALA A 83 -0.13 13.66 2.08
CA ALA A 83 1.10 12.88 2.08
C ALA A 83 1.91 13.13 0.80
N LEU A 84 3.21 13.34 0.95
CA LEU A 84 4.12 13.42 -0.18
C LEU A 84 4.35 12.02 -0.75
N VAL A 85 4.09 11.83 -2.03
CA VAL A 85 4.46 10.61 -2.75
C VAL A 85 5.95 10.69 -3.11
N VAL A 86 6.72 9.70 -2.68
CA VAL A 86 8.15 9.58 -2.97
C VAL A 86 8.36 8.34 -3.83
N ALA A 87 8.92 8.52 -5.02
CA ALA A 87 9.22 7.45 -5.96
C ALA A 87 10.49 7.78 -6.77
N GLY A 88 11.06 6.78 -7.44
CA GLY A 88 12.17 7.01 -8.37
C GLY A 88 11.75 7.84 -9.59
N GLU A 89 12.69 8.61 -10.15
CA GLU A 89 12.44 9.56 -11.25
C GLU A 89 11.71 8.94 -12.45
N GLY A 90 12.07 7.71 -12.82
CA GLY A 90 11.44 6.98 -13.93
C GLY A 90 10.07 6.37 -13.64
N ALA A 91 9.57 6.40 -12.39
CA ALA A 91 8.29 5.78 -12.05
C ALA A 91 7.11 6.44 -12.77
N GLY A 92 7.13 7.77 -12.88
CA GLY A 92 6.09 8.51 -13.61
C GLY A 92 6.08 8.18 -15.09
N GLU A 93 7.24 8.09 -15.74
CA GLU A 93 7.35 7.70 -17.16
C GLU A 93 6.82 6.28 -17.38
N PHE A 94 7.22 5.33 -16.53
CA PHE A 94 6.75 3.95 -16.60
C PHE A 94 5.22 3.86 -16.50
N LEU A 95 4.62 4.52 -15.50
CA LEU A 95 3.17 4.50 -15.28
C LEU A 95 2.38 5.09 -16.45
N ASN A 96 2.94 6.07 -17.14
CA ASN A 96 2.30 6.71 -18.28
C ASN A 96 2.49 5.92 -19.59
N HIS A 97 3.35 4.90 -19.62
CA HIS A 97 3.52 4.07 -20.79
C HIS A 97 2.27 3.18 -21.01
N PRO A 98 1.57 3.25 -22.15
CA PRO A 98 0.25 2.59 -22.33
C PRO A 98 0.23 1.08 -22.06
N LYS A 99 1.32 0.38 -22.40
CA LYS A 99 1.44 -1.06 -22.12
C LYS A 99 1.55 -1.35 -20.62
N ALA A 100 2.28 -0.51 -19.89
CA ALA A 100 2.46 -0.66 -18.45
C ALA A 100 1.16 -0.36 -17.73
N ALA A 101 0.51 0.78 -18.04
CA ALA A 101 -0.79 1.15 -17.46
C ALA A 101 -1.84 0.04 -17.59
N LYS A 102 -1.97 -0.55 -18.80
CA LYS A 102 -2.90 -1.66 -19.03
C LYS A 102 -2.51 -2.92 -18.25
N GLY A 103 -1.22 -3.25 -18.19
CA GLY A 103 -0.71 -4.40 -17.44
C GLY A 103 -1.03 -4.28 -15.94
N LEU A 104 -0.76 -3.12 -15.36
CA LEU A 104 -0.99 -2.83 -13.94
C LEU A 104 -2.45 -3.07 -13.54
N THR A 105 -3.43 -2.59 -14.31
CA THR A 105 -4.85 -2.81 -13.99
C THR A 105 -5.26 -4.28 -14.08
N ILE A 106 -4.71 -5.04 -15.04
CA ILE A 106 -5.00 -6.47 -15.19
C ILE A 106 -4.40 -7.26 -14.02
N GLU A 107 -3.16 -6.94 -13.66
CA GLU A 107 -2.44 -7.58 -12.57
C GLU A 107 -3.06 -7.26 -11.21
N ASP A 108 -3.46 -6.01 -10.96
CA ASP A 108 -4.13 -5.62 -9.72
C ASP A 108 -5.46 -6.35 -9.53
N ARG A 109 -6.24 -6.50 -10.61
CA ARG A 109 -7.46 -7.32 -10.58
C ARG A 109 -7.15 -8.77 -10.24
N HIS A 110 -6.13 -9.35 -10.87
CA HIS A 110 -5.73 -10.72 -10.58
C HIS A 110 -5.31 -10.89 -9.10
N MET A 111 -4.61 -9.91 -8.53
CA MET A 111 -4.24 -9.89 -7.11
C MET A 111 -5.46 -9.74 -6.19
N ALA A 112 -6.43 -8.90 -6.55
CA ALA A 112 -7.68 -8.74 -5.81
C ALA A 112 -8.51 -10.04 -5.78
N ASP A 113 -8.61 -10.73 -6.91
CA ASP A 113 -9.29 -12.03 -7.02
C ASP A 113 -8.57 -13.10 -6.19
N PHE A 114 -7.23 -13.13 -6.25
CA PHE A 114 -6.41 -14.03 -5.44
C PHE A 114 -6.64 -13.79 -3.95
N LEU A 115 -6.57 -12.54 -3.47
CA LEU A 115 -6.79 -12.21 -2.06
C LEU A 115 -8.20 -12.59 -1.60
N THR A 116 -9.21 -12.37 -2.44
CA THR A 116 -10.59 -12.79 -2.17
C THR A 116 -10.68 -14.32 -1.98
N ALA A 117 -10.01 -15.09 -2.85
CA ALA A 117 -9.94 -16.55 -2.72
C ALA A 117 -9.21 -17.01 -1.45
N GLN A 118 -8.34 -16.18 -0.87
CA GLN A 118 -7.69 -16.41 0.43
C GLN A 118 -8.52 -15.89 1.63
N GLY A 119 -9.74 -15.38 1.41
CA GLY A 119 -10.62 -14.83 2.45
C GLY A 119 -10.26 -13.40 2.88
N ILE A 120 -9.37 -12.71 2.15
CA ILE A 120 -9.04 -11.30 2.35
C ILE A 120 -9.88 -10.51 1.35
N ILE A 121 -11.04 -10.05 1.79
CA ILE A 121 -12.02 -9.41 0.92
C ILE A 121 -11.63 -7.93 0.71
N PRO A 122 -11.37 -7.48 -0.54
CA PRO A 122 -11.12 -6.08 -0.85
C PRO A 122 -12.31 -5.21 -0.45
N GLY A 123 -12.04 -4.02 0.10
CA GLY A 123 -13.08 -3.03 0.39
C GLY A 123 -13.39 -2.11 -0.79
N ARG A 124 -12.64 -2.23 -1.89
CA ARG A 124 -12.70 -1.39 -3.08
C ARG A 124 -12.38 -2.18 -4.35
N ALA A 125 -12.77 -1.63 -5.48
CA ALA A 125 -12.43 -2.20 -6.78
C ALA A 125 -10.94 -1.96 -7.12
N PRO A 126 -10.31 -2.89 -7.86
CA PRO A 126 -9.04 -2.68 -8.54
C PRO A 126 -9.18 -1.80 -9.78
#